data_AF-A0A1S8SK81-F1
#
_entry.id   AF-A0A1S8SK81-F1
#
_cell.length_a   1.000
_cell.length_b   1.000
_cell.length_c   1.000
_cell.angle_alpha   90.00
_cell.angle_beta   90.00
_cell.angle_gamma   90.00
#
_symmetry.space_group_name_H-M   'P 1'
#
loop_
_entity.id
_entity.type
_entity.pdbx_description
1 polymer ?
#
loop_
_entity_poly.entity_id
_entity_poly.type
_entity_poly.pdbx_seq_one_letter_code
_entity_poly.pdbx_strand_id
1 'polypeptide(L)'
;MSSLTYEELILLDNLIYLKWDIKENEKLINLVDNLLKSDNFDYLMNAIGDCIIRMDTKEWIMILNQIKVKPNLRNLRIKNVNSYNNGMEYACFLSEYGNATVIFRGTATTKEWNDNGKGAYEYDTLEQIEALKYINSLEYSDITVTGHSKGGNKAQYVSIFSPKVSKCVSINGQGFSKEFISRYEEEISKNKEKIISINAKYDYVNCLFNSISEKNIYIKTEIQINPFDYHKASVLLDENGNLRDETNEAEFSKIINYFSSSIISNLPDNLRYLVIDGIVNVIELILCKTDGKDNLFKSLGEYLIMFCHDDCSNYKEFFSIGYAVSEILILPLLFWKDFVIIEESNSKELLNNVVVRMKLLESMAVKKLQIIDKSQIELIQSMSSSVDELIYRIENEI
;
A
#
# COMPACT_ATOMS: atom_id res chain seq x y z
N MET A 1 18.64 -3.65 26.67
CA MET A 1 18.05 -4.69 25.79
C MET A 1 17.76 -4.03 24.45
N SER A 2 17.91 -4.78 23.36
CA SER A 2 18.01 -4.28 21.98
C SER A 2 16.74 -3.60 21.47
N SER A 3 16.89 -2.73 20.47
CA SER A 3 15.80 -2.32 19.58
C SER A 3 14.99 -3.54 19.12
N LEU A 4 13.69 -3.38 18.91
CA LEU A 4 12.84 -4.43 18.35
C LEU A 4 13.41 -4.93 17.01
N THR A 5 13.29 -6.24 16.79
CA THR A 5 13.67 -6.87 15.51
C THR A 5 12.64 -6.57 14.42
N TYR A 6 12.94 -6.92 13.17
CA TYR A 6 12.01 -6.67 12.06
C TYR A 6 10.71 -7.45 12.20
N GLU A 7 10.80 -8.74 12.55
CA GLU A 7 9.63 -9.57 12.79
C GLU A 7 8.81 -9.08 14.00
N GLU A 8 9.46 -8.55 15.05
CA GLU A 8 8.77 -7.95 16.18
C GLU A 8 7.98 -6.69 15.77
N LEU A 9 8.53 -5.84 14.89
CA LEU A 9 7.83 -4.68 14.35
C LEU A 9 6.66 -5.09 13.46
N ILE A 10 6.86 -6.06 12.56
CA ILE A 10 5.80 -6.61 11.68
C ILE A 10 4.64 -7.18 12.49
N LEU A 11 4.92 -7.89 13.58
CA LEU A 11 3.88 -8.43 14.46
C LEU A 11 3.03 -7.31 15.09
N LEU A 12 3.65 -6.20 15.48
CA LEU A 12 2.90 -5.05 16.00
C LEU A 12 2.14 -4.28 14.90
N ASP A 13 2.69 -4.22 13.69
CA ASP A 13 2.01 -3.68 12.49
C ASP A 13 0.76 -4.48 12.12
N ASN A 14 0.73 -5.80 12.37
CA ASN A 14 -0.49 -6.58 12.25
C ASN A 14 -1.48 -6.24 13.37
N LEU A 15 -1.02 -6.13 14.62
CA LEU A 15 -1.87 -5.94 15.79
C LEU A 15 -2.74 -4.67 15.72
N ILE A 16 -2.24 -3.59 15.12
CA ILE A 16 -2.93 -2.28 15.05
C ILE A 16 -4.18 -2.30 14.16
N TYR A 17 -4.39 -3.38 13.39
CA TYR A 17 -5.62 -3.59 12.62
C TYR A 17 -6.78 -4.19 13.43
N LEU A 18 -6.56 -4.59 14.68
CA LEU A 18 -7.63 -4.98 15.59
C LEU A 18 -8.06 -3.81 16.47
N LYS A 19 -9.36 -3.74 16.78
CA LYS A 19 -9.85 -2.85 17.83
C LYS A 19 -9.32 -3.27 19.19
N TRP A 20 -8.66 -2.34 19.86
CA TRP A 20 -8.18 -2.55 21.23
C TRP A 20 -9.14 -1.93 22.23
N ASP A 21 -9.45 -2.68 23.29
CA ASP A 21 -9.99 -2.14 24.53
C ASP A 21 -8.86 -2.10 25.54
N ILE A 22 -8.20 -0.94 25.67
CA ILE A 22 -6.97 -0.82 26.44
C ILE A 22 -6.93 0.48 27.24
N LYS A 23 -6.30 0.41 28.41
CA LYS A 23 -5.97 1.59 29.21
C LYS A 23 -4.55 2.07 28.91
N GLU A 24 -4.36 3.38 28.97
CA GLU A 24 -3.03 3.99 28.87
C GLU A 24 -2.06 3.30 29.86
N ASN A 25 -0.84 3.04 29.41
CA ASN A 25 0.23 2.41 30.18
C ASN A 25 0.07 0.90 30.47
N GLU A 26 -0.92 0.24 29.88
CA GLU A 26 -1.11 -1.21 30.00
C GLU A 26 -0.01 -2.01 29.29
N LYS A 27 0.32 -3.20 29.80
CA LYS A 27 1.30 -4.08 29.16
C LYS A 27 0.69 -4.72 27.91
N LEU A 28 1.45 -4.78 26.82
CA LEU A 28 1.05 -5.42 25.58
C LEU A 28 0.56 -6.86 25.78
N ILE A 29 1.21 -7.63 26.66
CA ILE A 29 0.79 -9.02 26.93
C ILE A 29 -0.66 -9.14 27.42
N ASN A 30 -1.16 -8.15 28.18
CA ASN A 30 -2.54 -8.17 28.67
C ASN A 30 -3.55 -7.93 27.54
N LEU A 31 -3.24 -6.98 26.64
CA LEU A 31 -4.03 -6.75 25.43
C LEU A 31 -4.11 -8.04 24.60
N VAL A 32 -2.97 -8.67 24.34
CA VAL A 32 -2.90 -9.92 23.56
C VAL A 32 -3.70 -11.04 24.23
N ASP A 33 -3.55 -11.24 25.54
CA ASP A 33 -4.32 -12.25 26.28
C ASP A 33 -5.82 -11.96 26.29
N ASN A 34 -6.25 -10.70 26.22
CA ASN A 34 -7.66 -10.34 26.11
C ASN A 34 -8.19 -10.57 24.69
N LEU A 35 -7.42 -10.19 23.66
CA LEU A 35 -7.78 -10.46 22.26
C LEU A 35 -7.89 -11.96 21.98
N LEU A 36 -7.00 -12.79 22.53
CA LEU A 36 -7.06 -14.25 22.41
C LEU A 36 -8.27 -14.89 23.11
N LYS A 37 -8.91 -14.20 24.06
CA LYS A 37 -10.18 -14.65 24.66
C LYS A 37 -11.39 -14.28 23.80
N SER A 38 -11.23 -13.36 22.84
CA SER A 38 -12.26 -13.09 21.85
C SER A 38 -12.35 -14.27 20.88
N ASP A 39 -13.56 -14.74 20.63
CA ASP A 39 -13.88 -15.70 19.58
C ASP A 39 -14.39 -15.02 18.30
N ASN A 40 -14.50 -13.68 18.30
CA ASN A 40 -15.09 -12.90 17.22
C ASN A 40 -14.14 -11.81 16.68
N PHE A 41 -13.12 -12.25 15.92
CA PHE A 41 -12.19 -11.34 15.24
C PHE A 41 -12.85 -10.50 14.17
N ASP A 42 -13.90 -11.01 13.52
CA ASP A 42 -14.66 -10.24 12.53
C ASP A 42 -15.31 -9.02 13.15
N TYR A 43 -15.85 -9.12 14.36
CA TYR A 43 -16.35 -7.97 15.11
C TYR A 43 -15.24 -6.96 15.42
N LEU A 44 -14.08 -7.43 15.87
CA LEU A 44 -12.95 -6.55 16.20
C LEU A 44 -12.42 -5.79 14.98
N MET A 45 -12.42 -6.44 13.82
CA MET A 45 -12.03 -5.86 12.53
C MET A 45 -13.09 -4.88 12.01
N ASN A 46 -14.36 -5.29 11.97
CA ASN A 46 -15.44 -4.43 11.49
C ASN A 46 -15.63 -3.19 12.39
N ALA A 47 -15.27 -3.29 13.67
CA ALA A 47 -15.29 -2.15 14.57
C ALA A 47 -14.18 -1.12 14.29
N ILE A 48 -13.18 -1.50 13.48
CA ILE A 48 -12.13 -0.62 12.94
C ILE A 48 -12.56 -0.04 11.59
N GLY A 49 -13.01 -0.89 10.69
CA GLY A 49 -13.41 -0.53 9.34
C GLY A 49 -13.49 -1.76 8.44
N ASP A 50 -14.32 -1.68 7.41
CA ASP A 50 -14.62 -2.82 6.54
C ASP A 50 -13.74 -2.85 5.28
N CYS A 51 -12.79 -1.93 5.13
CA CYS A 51 -12.04 -1.69 3.89
C CYS A 51 -10.57 -2.15 3.97
N ILE A 52 -10.37 -3.38 4.45
CA ILE A 52 -9.06 -3.97 4.72
C ILE A 52 -8.91 -5.35 4.11
N ILE A 53 -7.66 -5.71 3.82
CA ILE A 53 -7.30 -7.09 3.48
C ILE A 53 -7.39 -7.91 4.77
N ARG A 54 -8.38 -8.80 4.84
CA ARG A 54 -8.72 -9.52 6.07
C ARG A 54 -7.81 -10.72 6.27
N MET A 55 -7.35 -10.87 7.51
CA MET A 55 -6.84 -12.14 8.02
C MET A 55 -8.00 -12.95 8.61
N ASP A 56 -7.97 -14.27 8.44
CA ASP A 56 -8.97 -15.14 9.04
C ASP A 56 -8.70 -15.36 10.54
N THR A 57 -9.66 -15.96 11.26
CA THR A 57 -9.53 -16.23 12.69
C THR A 57 -8.30 -17.06 13.04
N LYS A 58 -7.92 -18.04 12.21
CA LYS A 58 -6.75 -18.88 12.49
C LYS A 58 -5.46 -18.07 12.35
N GLU A 59 -5.38 -17.25 11.32
CA GLU A 59 -4.26 -16.35 11.07
C GLU A 59 -4.12 -15.33 12.22
N TRP A 60 -5.22 -14.75 12.71
CA TRP A 60 -5.19 -13.87 13.89
C TRP A 60 -4.70 -14.56 15.16
N ILE A 61 -5.21 -15.75 15.45
CA ILE A 61 -4.76 -16.53 16.61
C ILE A 61 -3.27 -16.84 16.50
N MET A 62 -2.78 -17.14 15.30
CA MET A 62 -1.35 -17.37 15.05
C MET A 62 -0.52 -16.12 15.36
N ILE A 63 -0.86 -14.97 14.78
CA ILE A 63 -0.16 -13.69 15.02
C ILE A 63 -0.14 -13.32 16.51
N LEU A 64 -1.28 -13.43 17.21
CA LEU A 64 -1.36 -13.11 18.63
C LEU A 64 -0.52 -14.06 19.49
N ASN A 65 -0.48 -15.35 19.16
CA ASN A 65 0.40 -16.30 19.83
C ASN A 65 1.89 -16.02 19.54
N GLN A 66 2.23 -15.61 18.32
CA GLN A 66 3.59 -15.18 17.97
C GLN A 66 4.01 -13.96 18.80
N ILE A 67 3.16 -12.94 18.94
CA ILE A 67 3.44 -11.78 19.83
C ILE A 67 3.68 -12.25 21.27
N LYS A 68 2.83 -13.16 21.76
CA LYS A 68 2.87 -13.67 23.13
C LYS A 68 4.19 -14.37 23.49
N VAL A 69 4.84 -15.03 22.53
CA VAL A 69 6.10 -15.76 22.77
C VAL A 69 7.35 -14.90 22.60
N LYS A 70 7.27 -13.71 21.98
CA LYS A 70 8.42 -12.80 21.79
C LYS A 70 8.72 -12.02 23.08
N PRO A 71 9.88 -12.23 23.74
CA PRO A 71 10.14 -11.66 25.07
C PRO A 71 10.19 -10.14 25.09
N ASN A 72 10.70 -9.49 24.03
CA ASN A 72 10.80 -8.03 23.99
C ASN A 72 9.43 -7.37 23.86
N LEU A 73 8.45 -8.03 23.22
CA LEU A 73 7.11 -7.49 23.04
C LEU A 73 6.29 -7.53 24.33
N ARG A 74 6.38 -8.62 25.11
CA ARG A 74 5.53 -8.86 26.29
C ARG A 74 5.53 -7.72 27.32
N ASN A 75 6.68 -7.08 27.49
CA ASN A 75 6.87 -6.03 28.50
C ASN A 75 6.67 -4.61 27.95
N LEU A 76 6.39 -4.45 26.66
CA LEU A 76 6.07 -3.15 26.10
C LEU A 76 4.84 -2.56 26.80
N ARG A 77 4.92 -1.28 27.13
CA ARG A 77 3.80 -0.50 27.65
C ARG A 77 3.18 0.29 26.52
N ILE A 78 1.88 0.16 26.36
CA ILE A 78 1.13 0.83 25.30
C ILE A 78 0.80 2.25 25.78
N LYS A 79 1.08 3.22 24.91
CA LYS A 79 1.02 4.66 25.16
C LYS A 79 0.41 5.37 23.97
N ASN A 80 -0.25 6.50 24.20
CA ASN A 80 -0.72 7.40 23.13
C ASN A 80 -1.42 6.65 21.99
N VAL A 81 -2.43 5.85 22.33
CA VAL A 81 -3.26 5.16 21.33
C VAL A 81 -4.30 6.15 20.81
N ASN A 82 -4.41 6.28 19.49
CA ASN A 82 -5.45 7.10 18.91
C ASN A 82 -6.85 6.47 19.12
N SER A 83 -7.90 7.28 19.13
CA SER A 83 -9.22 6.84 19.56
C SER A 83 -10.09 6.19 18.48
N TYR A 84 -9.50 5.66 17.39
CA TYR A 84 -10.25 5.05 16.28
C TYR A 84 -11.25 5.99 15.60
N ASN A 85 -10.90 7.27 15.46
CA ASN A 85 -11.77 8.31 14.90
C ASN A 85 -11.53 8.46 13.39
N ASN A 86 -12.00 7.50 12.57
CA ASN A 86 -12.05 7.58 11.10
C ASN A 86 -10.93 8.44 10.46
N GLY A 87 -9.73 7.88 10.30
CA GLY A 87 -8.56 8.58 9.78
C GLY A 87 -7.27 7.89 10.23
N MET A 88 -6.17 8.65 10.30
CA MET A 88 -4.87 8.14 10.72
C MET A 88 -4.92 7.52 12.12
N GLU A 89 -4.58 6.23 12.22
CA GLU A 89 -4.43 5.53 13.50
C GLU A 89 -2.96 5.26 13.83
N TYR A 90 -2.65 5.34 15.12
CA TYR A 90 -1.31 5.11 15.64
C TYR A 90 -1.31 4.59 17.07
N ALA A 91 -0.20 3.98 17.45
CA ALA A 91 0.09 3.61 18.83
C ALA A 91 1.58 3.77 19.13
N CYS A 92 1.90 4.17 20.37
CA CYS A 92 3.27 4.18 20.88
C CYS A 92 3.48 3.01 21.84
N PHE A 93 4.63 2.36 21.74
CA PHE A 93 5.07 1.29 22.61
C PHE A 93 6.36 1.71 23.29
N LEU A 94 6.37 1.66 24.62
CA LEU A 94 7.53 2.01 25.42
C LEU A 94 8.13 0.75 26.03
N SER A 95 9.40 0.50 25.75
CA SER A 95 10.15 -0.57 26.42
C SER A 95 10.47 -0.20 27.87
N GLU A 96 10.82 -1.19 28.69
CA GLU A 96 11.27 -0.96 30.08
C GLU A 96 12.55 -0.11 30.18
N TYR A 97 13.26 0.06 29.06
CA TYR A 97 14.49 0.86 28.94
C TYR A 97 14.25 2.27 28.39
N GLY A 98 12.99 2.65 28.11
CA GLY A 98 12.64 3.97 27.61
C GLY A 98 12.71 4.13 26.09
N ASN A 99 13.05 3.08 25.33
CA ASN A 99 12.99 3.13 23.86
C ASN A 99 11.53 3.21 23.41
N ALA A 100 11.21 4.21 22.59
CA ALA A 100 9.89 4.44 22.03
C ALA A 100 9.77 3.87 20.61
N THR A 101 8.72 3.10 20.36
CA THR A 101 8.35 2.62 19.04
C THR A 101 6.96 3.10 18.69
N VAL A 102 6.82 3.83 17.59
CA VAL A 102 5.53 4.29 17.08
C VAL A 102 5.13 3.49 15.86
N ILE A 103 3.86 3.10 15.81
CA ILE A 103 3.28 2.35 14.72
C ILE A 103 2.18 3.18 14.10
N PHE A 104 2.20 3.31 12.78
CA PHE A 104 1.12 3.89 12.01
C PHE A 104 0.36 2.78 11.29
N ARG A 105 -0.96 2.74 11.49
CA ARG A 105 -1.80 1.82 10.72
C ARG A 105 -1.84 2.27 9.26
N GLY A 106 -1.90 1.30 8.36
CA GLY A 106 -2.36 1.55 6.99
C GLY A 106 -3.87 1.80 6.93
N THR A 107 -4.36 1.87 5.70
CA THR A 107 -5.76 2.17 5.38
C THR A 107 -6.68 1.10 5.95
N ALA A 108 -7.75 1.50 6.65
CA ALA A 108 -8.81 0.59 7.05
C ALA A 108 -10.25 1.09 6.86
N THR A 109 -10.41 2.39 6.64
CA THR A 109 -11.69 3.07 6.49
C THR A 109 -11.75 3.78 5.15
N THR A 110 -12.97 4.03 4.66
CA THR A 110 -13.21 4.77 3.41
C THR A 110 -12.57 6.17 3.40
N LYS A 111 -12.40 6.80 4.57
CA LYS A 111 -11.81 8.14 4.67
C LYS A 111 -10.30 8.18 4.40
N GLU A 112 -9.60 7.08 4.62
CA GLU A 112 -8.15 6.97 4.43
C GLU A 112 -7.78 6.68 2.96
N TRP A 113 -8.72 6.13 2.16
CA TRP A 113 -8.47 5.77 0.77
C TRP A 113 -8.16 6.97 -0.12
N ASN A 114 -8.84 8.10 0.10
CA ASN A 114 -8.54 9.33 -0.63
C ASN A 114 -7.08 9.80 -0.42
N ASP A 115 -6.51 9.60 0.77
CA ASP A 115 -5.11 9.95 1.06
C ASP A 115 -4.12 9.03 0.31
N ASN A 116 -4.50 7.78 0.01
CA ASN A 116 -3.72 6.90 -0.86
C ASN A 116 -3.57 7.45 -2.28
N GLY A 117 -4.66 7.99 -2.84
CA GLY A 117 -4.68 8.60 -4.18
C GLY A 117 -3.82 9.86 -4.23
N LYS A 118 -4.03 10.76 -3.26
CA LYS A 118 -3.19 11.96 -3.07
C LYS A 118 -1.70 11.65 -2.99
N GLY A 119 -1.32 10.50 -2.42
CA GLY A 119 0.07 10.05 -2.38
C GLY A 119 0.75 9.88 -3.75
N ALA A 120 -0.03 9.78 -4.83
CA ALA A 120 0.47 9.66 -6.20
C ALA A 120 0.84 10.99 -6.86
N TYR A 121 0.28 12.12 -6.38
CA TYR A 121 0.37 13.42 -7.07
C TYR A 121 0.55 14.64 -6.17
N GLU A 122 0.25 14.55 -4.86
CA GLU A 122 0.54 15.61 -3.89
C GLU A 122 1.96 15.44 -3.33
N TYR A 123 2.61 16.56 -3.01
CA TYR A 123 3.89 16.54 -2.30
C TYR A 123 3.72 16.39 -0.78
N ASP A 124 2.55 16.67 -0.22
CA ASP A 124 2.24 16.41 1.19
C ASP A 124 0.78 16.00 1.27
N THR A 125 0.49 14.84 1.84
CA THR A 125 -0.88 14.44 2.13
C THR A 125 -1.30 14.87 3.54
N LEU A 126 -2.60 14.92 3.80
CA LEU A 126 -3.10 15.35 5.11
C LEU A 126 -2.62 14.39 6.21
N GLU A 127 -2.72 13.08 5.98
CA GLU A 127 -2.31 12.09 6.97
C GLU A 127 -0.79 12.11 7.23
N GLN A 128 0.03 12.42 6.23
CA GLN A 128 1.48 12.60 6.40
C GLN A 128 1.79 13.76 7.34
N ILE A 129 1.14 14.91 7.14
CA ILE A 129 1.30 16.10 7.98
C ILE A 129 0.83 15.81 9.41
N GLU A 130 -0.29 15.10 9.57
CA GLU A 130 -0.81 14.71 10.88
C GLU A 130 0.12 13.73 11.61
N ALA A 131 0.71 12.76 10.89
CA ALA A 131 1.70 11.85 11.44
C ALA A 131 2.92 12.60 11.97
N LEU A 132 3.41 13.59 11.21
CA LEU A 132 4.55 14.40 11.61
C LEU A 132 4.24 15.27 12.84
N LYS A 133 3.04 15.88 12.89
CA LYS A 133 2.57 16.63 14.06
C LYS A 133 2.53 15.75 15.31
N TYR A 134 2.02 14.52 15.17
CA TYR A 134 1.98 13.56 16.26
C TYR A 134 3.38 13.18 16.75
N ILE A 135 4.29 12.76 15.87
CA ILE A 135 5.67 12.42 16.26
C ILE A 135 6.36 13.59 16.96
N ASN A 136 6.16 14.80 16.45
CA ASN A 136 6.77 15.99 17.04
C ASN A 136 6.17 16.38 18.38
N SER A 137 4.94 15.96 18.72
CA SER A 137 4.31 16.23 20.02
C SER A 137 4.77 15.28 21.13
N LEU A 138 5.30 14.11 20.79
CA LEU A 138 5.79 13.13 21.76
C LEU A 138 7.00 13.67 22.54
N GLU A 139 7.13 13.27 23.81
CA GLU A 139 8.24 13.69 24.68
C GLU A 139 9.58 13.01 24.36
N TYR A 140 9.58 12.03 23.46
CA TYR A 140 10.76 11.21 23.12
C TYR A 140 11.63 11.87 22.04
N SER A 141 12.94 11.68 22.13
CA SER A 141 13.93 12.22 21.18
C SER A 141 14.59 11.17 20.29
N ASP A 142 14.36 9.88 20.57
CA ASP A 142 14.91 8.74 19.84
C ASP A 142 13.77 7.72 19.64
N ILE A 143 13.13 7.82 18.49
CA ILE A 143 11.91 7.07 18.15
C ILE A 143 12.19 6.16 16.97
N THR A 144 11.88 4.87 17.13
CA THR A 144 11.70 3.96 16.00
C THR A 144 10.28 4.08 15.48
N VAL A 145 10.09 4.31 14.19
CA VAL A 145 8.76 4.31 13.55
C VAL A 145 8.61 3.09 12.65
N THR A 146 7.41 2.53 12.61
CA THR A 146 7.05 1.47 11.67
C THR A 146 5.63 1.66 11.17
N GLY A 147 5.30 0.99 10.09
CA GLY A 147 3.98 1.06 9.50
C GLY A 147 3.83 0.12 8.32
N HIS A 148 2.63 -0.44 8.18
CA HIS A 148 2.24 -1.26 7.02
C HIS A 148 1.49 -0.43 5.96
N SER A 149 1.71 -0.69 4.66
CA SER A 149 0.95 -0.08 3.56
C SER A 149 1.07 1.47 3.58
N LYS A 150 -0.04 2.20 3.63
CA LYS A 150 -0.05 3.66 3.86
C LYS A 150 0.57 4.05 5.21
N GLY A 151 0.56 3.17 6.20
CA GLY A 151 1.29 3.33 7.46
C GLY A 151 2.79 3.39 7.24
N GLY A 152 3.32 2.57 6.32
CA GLY A 152 4.72 2.58 5.93
C GLY A 152 5.11 3.87 5.22
N ASN A 153 4.21 4.42 4.38
CA ASN A 153 4.38 5.74 3.78
C ASN A 153 4.44 6.87 4.84
N LYS A 154 3.54 6.85 5.83
CA LYS A 154 3.56 7.80 6.96
C LYS A 154 4.86 7.68 7.77
N ALA A 155 5.29 6.45 8.08
CA ALA A 155 6.54 6.19 8.80
C ALA A 155 7.76 6.74 8.04
N GLN A 156 7.82 6.51 6.73
CA GLN A 156 8.86 7.08 5.87
C GLN A 156 8.84 8.62 5.90
N TYR A 157 7.66 9.23 5.72
CA TYR A 157 7.50 10.68 5.72
C TYR A 157 8.01 11.32 7.02
N VAL A 158 7.59 10.84 8.18
CA VAL A 158 8.03 11.42 9.46
C VAL A 158 9.53 11.26 9.70
N SER A 159 10.16 10.25 9.10
CA SER A 159 11.60 10.00 9.21
C SER A 159 12.43 11.02 8.45
N ILE A 160 11.87 11.57 7.36
CA ILE A 160 12.50 12.62 6.58
C ILE A 160 12.47 13.96 7.32
N PHE A 161 11.37 14.26 8.02
CA PHE A 161 11.16 15.60 8.59
C PHE A 161 11.36 15.73 10.10
N SER A 162 11.23 14.65 10.87
CA SER A 162 11.39 14.74 12.33
C SER A 162 12.80 14.34 12.76
N PRO A 163 13.53 15.21 13.47
CA PRO A 163 14.82 14.85 14.05
C PRO A 163 14.68 13.85 15.21
N LYS A 164 13.47 13.61 15.72
CA LYS A 164 13.19 12.63 16.78
C LYS A 164 13.22 11.19 16.27
N VAL A 165 13.10 10.99 14.96
CA VAL A 165 13.09 9.67 14.36
C VAL A 165 14.50 9.25 14.01
N SER A 166 14.95 8.15 14.61
CA SER A 166 16.28 7.57 14.43
C SER A 166 16.27 6.37 13.48
N LYS A 167 15.14 5.65 13.41
CA LYS A 167 14.99 4.46 12.59
C LYS A 167 13.56 4.33 12.08
N CYS A 168 13.44 3.93 10.83
CA CYS A 168 12.17 3.60 10.19
C CYS A 168 12.23 2.22 9.57
N VAL A 169 11.20 1.42 9.84
CA VAL A 169 10.95 0.16 9.14
C VAL A 169 9.61 0.28 8.42
N SER A 170 9.64 0.36 7.10
CA SER A 170 8.44 0.46 6.27
C SER A 170 8.05 -0.93 5.77
N ILE A 171 6.84 -1.40 6.08
CA ILE A 171 6.39 -2.75 5.73
C ILE A 171 5.42 -2.67 4.54
N ASN A 172 5.78 -3.26 3.39
CA ASN A 172 5.00 -3.17 2.15
C ASN A 172 4.53 -1.74 1.85
N GLY A 173 5.38 -0.75 2.15
CA GLY A 173 4.96 0.65 2.21
C GLY A 173 4.81 1.28 0.82
N GLN A 174 3.74 2.06 0.64
CA GLN A 174 3.55 2.86 -0.57
C GLN A 174 4.67 3.91 -0.74
N GLY A 175 5.17 4.08 -1.97
CA GLY A 175 6.13 5.13 -2.32
C GLY A 175 5.52 6.54 -2.37
N PHE A 176 6.24 7.48 -2.98
CA PHE A 176 5.88 8.90 -3.03
C PHE A 176 5.74 9.42 -4.46
N SER A 177 4.89 10.43 -4.63
CA SER A 177 4.71 11.18 -5.88
C SER A 177 6.01 11.79 -6.39
N LYS A 178 6.09 12.12 -7.69
CA LYS A 178 7.25 12.83 -8.24
C LYS A 178 7.37 14.24 -7.66
N GLU A 179 6.23 14.86 -7.33
CA GLU A 179 6.12 16.15 -6.68
C GLU A 179 6.80 16.14 -5.30
N PHE A 180 6.59 15.09 -4.52
CA PHE A 180 7.26 14.88 -3.23
C PHE A 180 8.77 14.77 -3.42
N ILE A 181 9.22 13.89 -4.33
CA ILE A 181 10.65 13.64 -4.57
C ILE A 181 11.37 14.94 -4.99
N SER A 182 10.77 15.68 -5.93
CA SER A 182 11.33 16.93 -6.44
C SER A 182 11.38 18.02 -5.37
N ARG A 183 10.32 18.12 -4.56
CA ARG A 183 10.23 19.16 -3.52
C ARG A 183 11.20 18.93 -2.37
N TYR A 184 11.43 17.67 -1.99
CA TYR A 184 12.14 17.31 -0.75
C TYR A 184 13.42 16.52 -1.00
N GLU A 185 14.04 16.69 -2.18
CA GLU A 185 15.28 16.00 -2.57
C GLU A 185 16.38 16.11 -1.50
N GLU A 186 16.55 17.31 -0.92
CA GLU A 186 17.54 17.55 0.13
C GLU A 186 17.22 16.82 1.43
N GLU A 187 15.99 16.93 1.94
CA GLU A 187 15.57 16.27 3.17
C GLU A 187 15.62 14.75 3.04
N ILE A 188 15.22 14.22 1.88
CA ILE A 188 15.33 12.80 1.53
C ILE A 188 16.79 12.38 1.58
N SER A 189 17.67 13.07 0.86
CA SER A 189 19.10 12.74 0.82
C SER A 189 19.74 12.73 2.21
N LYS A 190 19.35 13.69 3.08
CA LYS A 190 19.85 13.80 4.46
C LYS A 190 19.36 12.70 5.40
N ASN A 191 18.22 12.06 5.13
CA ASN A 191 17.55 11.20 6.11
C ASN A 191 17.20 9.79 5.61
N LYS A 192 17.31 9.49 4.31
CA LYS A 192 16.92 8.20 3.71
C LYS A 192 17.63 6.98 4.33
N GLU A 193 18.83 7.18 4.87
CA GLU A 193 19.61 6.15 5.57
C GLU A 193 18.92 5.59 6.84
N LYS A 194 17.96 6.35 7.40
CA LYS A 194 17.14 5.90 8.53
C LYS A 194 16.09 4.87 8.11
N ILE A 195 15.79 4.79 6.82
CA ILE A 195 14.65 4.07 6.26
C ILE A 195 15.10 2.71 5.72
N ILE A 196 14.44 1.66 6.21
CA ILE A 196 14.56 0.30 5.70
C ILE A 196 13.16 -0.16 5.29
N SER A 197 13.00 -0.57 4.04
CA SER A 197 11.75 -1.15 3.54
C SER A 197 11.85 -2.67 3.57
N ILE A 198 10.83 -3.33 4.10
CA ILE A 198 10.67 -4.79 4.10
C ILE A 198 9.41 -5.10 3.31
N ASN A 199 9.60 -5.72 2.15
CA ASN A 199 8.57 -5.88 1.15
C ASN A 199 8.36 -7.36 0.83
N ALA A 200 7.10 -7.78 0.70
CA ALA A 200 6.79 -9.09 0.14
C ALA A 200 7.12 -9.08 -1.37
N LYS A 201 7.78 -10.14 -1.85
CA LYS A 201 8.26 -10.22 -3.25
C LYS A 201 7.21 -9.85 -4.30
N TYR A 202 5.97 -10.30 -4.08
CA TYR A 202 4.86 -10.16 -5.02
C TYR A 202 3.79 -9.16 -4.55
N ASP A 203 4.10 -8.34 -3.55
CA ASP A 203 3.18 -7.29 -3.13
C ASP A 203 3.04 -6.21 -4.21
N TYR A 204 1.81 -5.81 -4.48
CA TYR A 204 1.44 -4.87 -5.56
C TYR A 204 1.44 -3.40 -5.10
N VAL A 205 1.65 -3.14 -3.81
CA VAL A 205 1.64 -1.78 -3.25
C VAL A 205 3.04 -1.20 -3.11
N ASN A 206 4.02 -1.99 -2.64
CA ASN A 206 5.39 -1.49 -2.46
C ASN A 206 6.04 -1.02 -3.76
N CYS A 207 5.63 -1.60 -4.90
CA CYS A 207 6.09 -1.19 -6.22
C CYS A 207 5.36 0.05 -6.76
N LEU A 208 4.50 0.72 -6.00
CA LEU A 208 3.82 1.92 -6.45
C LEU A 208 4.64 3.17 -6.15
N PHE A 209 4.76 4.01 -7.17
CA PHE A 209 5.42 5.33 -7.13
C PHE A 209 6.93 5.26 -6.85
N ASN A 210 7.50 6.32 -6.28
CA ASN A 210 8.94 6.46 -6.10
C ASN A 210 9.35 6.06 -4.67
N SER A 211 10.23 5.08 -4.54
CA SER A 211 10.82 4.72 -3.24
C SER A 211 11.83 5.77 -2.80
N ILE A 212 11.83 6.10 -1.50
CA ILE A 212 12.83 6.96 -0.86
C ILE A 212 13.72 6.19 0.12
N SER A 213 13.53 4.88 0.20
CA SER A 213 14.24 4.01 1.13
C SER A 213 15.65 3.71 0.61
N GLU A 214 16.65 3.87 1.47
CA GLU A 214 18.04 3.52 1.14
C GLU A 214 18.22 2.00 1.02
N LYS A 215 17.50 1.23 1.86
CA LYS A 215 17.60 -0.22 1.88
C LYS A 215 16.23 -0.87 1.68
N ASN A 216 16.08 -1.58 0.56
CA ASN A 216 14.90 -2.40 0.28
C ASN A 216 15.27 -3.88 0.46
N ILE A 217 14.56 -4.58 1.34
CA ILE A 217 14.69 -6.02 1.60
C ILE A 217 13.42 -6.68 1.09
N TYR A 218 13.54 -7.61 0.17
CA TYR A 218 12.40 -8.36 -0.36
C TYR A 218 12.37 -9.74 0.28
N ILE A 219 11.18 -10.19 0.65
CA ILE A 219 10.95 -11.40 1.42
C ILE A 219 10.12 -12.38 0.60
N LYS A 220 10.57 -13.63 0.57
CA LYS A 220 9.87 -14.71 -0.11
C LYS A 220 8.54 -15.01 0.58
N THR A 221 7.49 -15.14 -0.21
CA THR A 221 6.15 -15.48 0.26
C THR A 221 5.73 -16.85 -0.27
N GLU A 222 4.78 -17.49 0.40
CA GLU A 222 4.03 -18.61 -0.20
C GLU A 222 3.15 -18.12 -1.34
N ILE A 223 2.82 -19.01 -2.29
CA ILE A 223 1.91 -18.67 -3.39
C ILE A 223 0.51 -18.42 -2.82
N GLN A 224 -0.01 -17.22 -3.06
CA GLN A 224 -1.35 -16.83 -2.64
C GLN A 224 -2.38 -17.15 -3.73
N ILE A 225 -3.56 -17.63 -3.32
CA ILE A 225 -4.67 -17.90 -4.24
C ILE A 225 -5.27 -16.57 -4.71
N ASN A 226 -5.47 -15.63 -3.77
CA ASN A 226 -5.93 -14.28 -4.04
C ASN A 226 -4.72 -13.33 -4.12
N PRO A 227 -4.50 -12.63 -5.25
CA PRO A 227 -3.38 -11.70 -5.39
C PRO A 227 -3.34 -10.59 -4.34
N PHE A 228 -4.50 -10.20 -3.80
CA PHE A 228 -4.54 -9.18 -2.76
C PHE A 228 -3.86 -9.65 -1.46
N ASP A 229 -3.80 -10.96 -1.19
CA ASP A 229 -3.21 -11.48 0.04
C ASP A 229 -1.69 -11.29 0.10
N TYR A 230 -1.01 -11.03 -1.03
CA TYR A 230 0.43 -10.67 -1.00
C TYR A 230 0.69 -9.37 -0.25
N HIS A 231 -0.31 -8.50 -0.12
CA HIS A 231 -0.19 -7.23 0.61
C HIS A 231 -0.49 -7.38 2.11
N LYS A 232 -0.72 -8.58 2.65
CA LYS A 232 -0.83 -8.72 4.11
C LYS A 232 0.55 -8.59 4.76
N ALA A 233 0.65 -7.90 5.90
CA ALA A 233 1.92 -7.87 6.64
C ALA A 233 2.33 -9.26 7.17
N SER A 234 1.36 -10.12 7.47
CA SER A 234 1.57 -11.49 7.96
C SER A 234 2.30 -12.41 6.98
N VAL A 235 2.20 -12.19 5.67
CA VAL A 235 2.85 -13.09 4.67
C VAL A 235 4.38 -13.02 4.71
N LEU A 236 4.94 -12.00 5.37
CA LEU A 236 6.38 -11.86 5.61
C LEU A 236 6.90 -12.84 6.67
N LEU A 237 6.00 -13.42 7.48
CA LEU A 237 6.34 -14.24 8.64
C LEU A 237 6.12 -15.74 8.37
N ASP A 238 6.99 -16.58 8.92
CA ASP A 238 6.79 -18.02 9.01
C ASP A 238 5.80 -18.39 10.14
N GLU A 239 5.52 -19.69 10.28
CA GLU A 239 4.62 -20.21 11.32
C GLU A 239 5.09 -19.90 12.76
N ASN A 240 6.38 -19.63 12.96
CA ASN A 240 7.00 -19.32 14.24
C ASN A 240 7.10 -17.80 14.51
N GLY A 241 6.66 -16.96 13.57
CA GLY A 241 6.75 -15.51 13.66
C GLY A 241 8.16 -14.99 13.45
N ASN A 242 8.96 -15.69 12.65
CA ASN A 242 10.24 -15.20 12.15
C ASN A 242 10.07 -14.67 10.73
N LEU A 243 10.91 -13.72 10.33
CA LEU A 243 10.95 -13.24 8.96
C LEU A 243 11.32 -14.40 8.02
N ARG A 244 10.59 -14.57 6.92
CA ARG A 244 10.93 -15.54 5.88
C ARG A 244 12.21 -15.14 5.15
N ASP A 245 12.72 -16.05 4.34
CA ASP A 245 13.97 -15.87 3.60
C ASP A 245 13.93 -14.62 2.69
N GLU A 246 15.05 -13.89 2.67
CA GLU A 246 15.26 -12.80 1.72
C GLU A 246 15.33 -13.34 0.28
N THR A 247 14.86 -12.52 -0.66
CA THR A 247 14.85 -12.78 -2.10
C THR A 247 15.15 -11.48 -2.85
N ASN A 248 15.33 -11.59 -4.17
CA ASN A 248 15.27 -10.43 -5.03
C ASN A 248 13.83 -9.96 -5.22
N GLU A 249 13.66 -8.68 -5.53
CA GLU A 249 12.43 -8.10 -6.05
C GLU A 249 11.94 -8.87 -7.29
N ALA A 250 10.62 -8.99 -7.45
CA ALA A 250 10.03 -9.55 -8.66
C ALA A 250 10.31 -8.65 -9.87
N GLU A 251 10.73 -9.24 -10.98
CA GLU A 251 11.09 -8.48 -12.18
C GLU A 251 9.84 -7.82 -12.79
N PHE A 252 8.71 -8.52 -12.80
CA PHE A 252 7.47 -7.95 -13.32
C PHE A 252 7.00 -6.73 -12.50
N SER A 253 7.24 -6.70 -11.19
CA SER A 253 6.90 -5.56 -10.33
C SER A 253 7.68 -4.30 -10.73
N LYS A 254 8.96 -4.43 -11.10
CA LYS A 254 9.78 -3.31 -11.62
C LYS A 254 9.25 -2.80 -12.94
N ILE A 255 8.86 -3.71 -13.84
CA ILE A 255 8.28 -3.36 -15.14
C ILE A 255 6.96 -2.59 -14.94
N ILE A 256 6.10 -3.04 -14.03
CA ILE A 256 4.81 -2.40 -13.73
C ILE A 256 5.00 -1.04 -13.05
N ASN A 257 5.98 -0.90 -12.13
CA ASN A 257 6.32 0.39 -11.55
C ASN A 257 6.72 1.41 -12.65
N TYR A 258 7.60 1.00 -13.57
CA TYR A 258 8.03 1.85 -14.68
C TYR A 258 6.85 2.23 -15.59
N PHE A 259 6.03 1.26 -15.98
CA PHE A 259 4.84 1.46 -16.81
C PHE A 259 3.85 2.45 -16.18
N SER A 260 3.45 2.20 -14.92
CA SER A 260 2.48 3.07 -14.22
C SER A 260 3.04 4.47 -14.03
N SER A 261 4.31 4.59 -13.64
CA SER A 261 4.99 5.88 -13.48
C SER A 261 5.08 6.67 -14.79
N SER A 262 5.36 5.99 -15.91
CA SER A 262 5.42 6.61 -17.25
C SER A 262 4.08 7.23 -17.63
N ILE A 263 2.99 6.47 -17.52
CA ILE A 263 1.65 6.96 -17.85
C ILE A 263 1.26 8.11 -16.93
N ILE A 264 1.35 7.92 -15.60
CA ILE A 264 0.91 8.92 -14.62
C ILE A 264 1.63 10.25 -14.84
N SER A 265 2.93 10.23 -15.16
CA SER A 265 3.73 11.45 -15.33
C SER A 265 3.43 12.22 -16.61
N ASN A 266 2.88 11.55 -17.62
CA ASN A 266 2.56 12.16 -18.91
C ASN A 266 1.12 12.67 -18.97
N LEU A 267 0.32 12.44 -17.93
CA LEU A 267 -1.05 12.94 -17.85
C LEU A 267 -1.09 14.42 -17.44
N PRO A 268 -1.95 15.23 -18.06
CA PRO A 268 -2.33 16.54 -17.52
C PRO A 268 -2.84 16.42 -16.08
N ASP A 269 -2.53 17.40 -15.23
CA ASP A 269 -2.82 17.37 -13.79
C ASP A 269 -4.26 17.00 -13.45
N ASN A 270 -5.23 17.63 -14.12
CA ASN A 270 -6.64 17.35 -13.89
C ASN A 270 -6.98 15.89 -14.24
N LEU A 271 -6.50 15.37 -15.37
CA LEU A 271 -6.73 13.97 -15.78
C LEU A 271 -6.03 13.00 -14.83
N ARG A 272 -4.83 13.35 -14.38
CA ARG A 272 -4.06 12.58 -13.41
C ARG A 272 -4.82 12.38 -12.10
N TYR A 273 -5.37 13.45 -11.53
CA TYR A 273 -6.16 13.39 -10.29
C TYR A 273 -7.40 12.50 -10.48
N LEU A 274 -8.16 12.74 -11.54
CA LEU A 274 -9.35 11.97 -11.87
C LEU A 274 -9.05 10.46 -11.99
N VAL A 275 -8.01 10.11 -12.75
CA VAL A 275 -7.64 8.72 -13.02
C VAL A 275 -7.15 8.02 -11.77
N ILE A 276 -6.24 8.65 -11.02
CA ILE A 276 -5.70 8.07 -9.78
C ILE A 276 -6.81 7.86 -8.76
N ASP A 277 -7.60 8.90 -8.50
CA ASP A 277 -8.68 8.80 -7.51
C ASP A 277 -9.73 7.78 -7.97
N GLY A 278 -10.01 7.70 -9.28
CA GLY A 278 -10.88 6.67 -9.85
C GLY A 278 -10.38 5.24 -9.62
N ILE A 279 -9.11 4.97 -9.87
CA ILE A 279 -8.50 3.64 -9.64
C ILE A 279 -8.52 3.31 -8.14
N VAL A 280 -8.15 4.26 -7.28
CA VAL A 280 -8.11 4.08 -5.83
C VAL A 280 -9.50 3.78 -5.26
N ASN A 281 -10.53 4.49 -5.71
CA ASN A 281 -11.93 4.22 -5.32
C ASN A 281 -12.40 2.83 -5.78
N VAL A 282 -11.93 2.36 -6.94
CA VAL A 282 -12.26 1.01 -7.42
C VAL A 282 -11.63 -0.07 -6.53
N ILE A 283 -10.36 0.11 -6.14
CA ILE A 283 -9.68 -0.80 -5.20
C ILE A 283 -10.37 -0.74 -3.83
N GLU A 284 -10.70 0.45 -3.35
CA GLU A 284 -11.51 0.66 -2.14
C GLU A 284 -12.80 -0.16 -2.21
N LEU A 285 -13.58 -0.04 -3.28
CA LEU A 285 -14.85 -0.76 -3.43
C LEU A 285 -14.68 -2.28 -3.40
N ILE A 286 -13.64 -2.81 -4.03
CA ILE A 286 -13.34 -4.25 -4.00
C ILE A 286 -13.05 -4.71 -2.56
N LEU A 287 -12.30 -3.91 -1.81
CA LEU A 287 -11.87 -4.27 -0.45
C LEU A 287 -12.96 -4.01 0.59
N CYS A 288 -13.78 -2.96 0.44
CA CYS A 288 -14.87 -2.59 1.36
C CYS A 288 -16.14 -3.43 1.19
N LYS A 289 -16.46 -3.87 -0.04
CA LYS A 289 -17.70 -4.60 -0.32
C LYS A 289 -17.36 -6.07 -0.56
N THR A 290 -17.34 -6.84 0.53
CA THR A 290 -17.04 -8.28 0.62
C THR A 290 -17.86 -9.22 -0.29
N ASP A 291 -18.73 -8.69 -1.15
CA ASP A 291 -19.57 -9.50 -2.03
C ASP A 291 -19.02 -9.68 -3.45
N GLY A 292 -17.99 -8.92 -3.88
CA GLY A 292 -17.30 -9.15 -5.17
C GLY A 292 -18.20 -9.21 -6.42
N LYS A 293 -19.46 -8.76 -6.33
CA LYS A 293 -20.50 -8.90 -7.35
C LYS A 293 -20.51 -7.74 -8.35
N ASP A 294 -19.88 -6.63 -8.01
CA ASP A 294 -19.78 -5.48 -8.90
C ASP A 294 -18.57 -5.64 -9.82
N ASN A 295 -18.81 -5.47 -11.12
CA ASN A 295 -17.76 -5.46 -12.14
C ASN A 295 -16.87 -4.23 -11.93
N LEU A 296 -15.56 -4.45 -11.74
CA LEU A 296 -14.50 -3.43 -11.62
C LEU A 296 -14.71 -2.23 -12.56
N PHE A 297 -14.97 -2.52 -13.84
CA PHE A 297 -15.15 -1.51 -14.88
C PHE A 297 -16.46 -0.74 -14.75
N LYS A 298 -17.51 -1.38 -14.24
CA LYS A 298 -18.79 -0.71 -13.94
C LYS A 298 -18.61 0.28 -12.80
N SER A 299 -17.96 -0.13 -11.71
CA SER A 299 -17.68 0.73 -10.56
C SER A 299 -16.79 1.92 -10.92
N LEU A 300 -15.77 1.69 -11.75
CA LEU A 300 -14.93 2.75 -12.32
C LEU A 300 -15.77 3.78 -13.09
N GLY A 301 -16.68 3.31 -13.95
CA GLY A 301 -17.59 4.17 -14.71
C GLY A 301 -18.53 4.99 -13.82
N GLU A 302 -19.12 4.38 -12.79
CA GLU A 302 -20.00 5.08 -11.84
C GLU A 302 -19.27 6.21 -11.09
N TYR A 303 -18.05 5.95 -10.61
CA TYR A 303 -17.23 6.96 -9.93
C TYR A 303 -16.87 8.13 -10.86
N LEU A 304 -16.35 7.83 -12.04
CA LEU A 304 -15.93 8.86 -12.98
C LEU A 304 -17.12 9.73 -13.43
N ILE A 305 -18.32 9.15 -13.59
CA ILE A 305 -19.55 9.94 -13.86
C ILE A 305 -19.82 10.93 -12.73
N MET A 306 -19.74 10.49 -11.48
CA MET A 306 -20.00 11.34 -10.31
C MET A 306 -19.01 12.51 -10.25
N PHE A 307 -17.71 12.24 -10.39
CA PHE A 307 -16.68 13.29 -10.33
C PHE A 307 -16.78 14.27 -11.50
N CYS A 308 -17.00 13.79 -12.72
CA CYS A 308 -17.13 14.66 -13.89
C CYS A 308 -18.41 15.51 -13.87
N HIS A 309 -19.44 15.13 -13.11
CA HIS A 309 -20.68 15.91 -12.99
C HIS A 309 -20.49 17.22 -12.21
N ASP A 310 -19.49 17.29 -11.33
CA ASP A 310 -19.20 18.48 -10.52
C ASP A 310 -18.43 19.57 -11.30
N ASP A 311 -17.76 19.23 -12.41
CA ASP A 311 -17.01 20.15 -13.28
C ASP A 311 -17.71 20.39 -14.65
N CYS A 312 -18.54 21.43 -14.68
CA CYS A 312 -19.68 21.59 -15.61
C CYS A 312 -19.40 22.16 -17.02
N SER A 313 -18.29 21.83 -17.71
CA SER A 313 -18.11 22.30 -19.12
C SER A 313 -17.65 21.26 -20.16
N ASN A 314 -16.77 20.31 -19.83
CA ASN A 314 -16.23 19.31 -20.78
C ASN A 314 -16.37 17.85 -20.28
N TYR A 315 -17.38 17.58 -19.46
CA TYR A 315 -17.49 16.34 -18.68
C TYR A 315 -17.42 15.04 -19.49
N LYS A 316 -17.97 14.99 -20.71
CA LYS A 316 -18.00 13.77 -21.53
C LYS A 316 -16.63 13.36 -22.06
N GLU A 317 -15.86 14.33 -22.52
CA GLU A 317 -14.51 14.12 -23.05
C GLU A 317 -13.58 13.67 -21.92
N PHE A 318 -13.63 14.41 -20.81
CA PHE A 318 -12.83 14.16 -19.62
C PHE A 318 -13.11 12.79 -18.98
N PHE A 319 -14.39 12.44 -18.84
CA PHE A 319 -14.81 11.10 -18.40
C PHE A 319 -14.25 10.01 -19.29
N SER A 320 -14.40 10.17 -20.61
CA SER A 320 -14.04 9.12 -21.57
C SER A 320 -12.55 8.87 -21.62
N ILE A 321 -11.76 9.95 -21.57
CA ILE A 321 -10.30 9.88 -21.49
C ILE A 321 -9.90 9.22 -20.18
N GLY A 322 -10.40 9.73 -19.04
CA GLY A 322 -10.09 9.17 -17.73
C GLY A 322 -10.45 7.69 -17.60
N TYR A 323 -11.60 7.28 -18.14
CA TYR A 323 -12.04 5.88 -18.14
C TYR A 323 -11.08 4.98 -18.92
N ALA A 324 -10.71 5.35 -20.14
CA ALA A 324 -9.81 4.52 -20.96
C ALA A 324 -8.38 4.48 -20.42
N VAL A 325 -7.87 5.60 -19.88
CA VAL A 325 -6.58 5.63 -19.17
C VAL A 325 -6.60 4.70 -17.97
N SER A 326 -7.68 4.73 -17.19
CA SER A 326 -7.86 3.87 -16.03
C SER A 326 -7.91 2.39 -16.41
N GLU A 327 -8.59 2.02 -17.51
CA GLU A 327 -8.59 0.64 -18.03
C GLU A 327 -7.18 0.14 -18.34
N ILE A 328 -6.33 1.00 -18.90
CA ILE A 328 -4.94 0.66 -19.25
C ILE A 328 -4.05 0.56 -18.00
N LEU A 329 -4.16 1.49 -17.05
CA LEU A 329 -3.37 1.47 -15.81
C LEU A 329 -3.69 0.27 -14.92
N ILE A 330 -4.96 -0.16 -14.88
CA ILE A 330 -5.41 -1.33 -14.11
C ILE A 330 -4.95 -2.65 -14.76
N LEU A 331 -4.61 -2.64 -16.06
CA LEU A 331 -4.33 -3.85 -16.83
C LEU A 331 -3.37 -4.82 -16.14
N PRO A 332 -2.22 -4.41 -15.58
CA PRO A 332 -1.30 -5.35 -14.93
C PRO A 332 -1.89 -6.03 -13.70
N LEU A 333 -2.74 -5.33 -12.93
CA LEU A 333 -3.40 -5.90 -11.74
C LEU A 333 -4.32 -7.07 -12.11
N LEU A 334 -4.97 -7.01 -13.29
CA LEU A 334 -5.84 -8.10 -13.78
C LEU A 334 -5.08 -9.40 -14.06
N PHE A 335 -3.78 -9.31 -14.34
CA PHE A 335 -2.90 -10.43 -14.66
C PHE A 335 -1.87 -10.72 -13.56
N TRP A 336 -1.99 -10.09 -12.39
CA TRP A 336 -0.99 -10.21 -11.31
C TRP A 336 -0.69 -11.66 -10.93
N LYS A 337 -1.74 -12.47 -10.80
CA LYS A 337 -1.60 -13.92 -10.54
C LYS A 337 -0.82 -14.63 -11.64
N ASP A 338 -1.12 -14.31 -12.89
CA ASP A 338 -0.46 -14.93 -14.04
C ASP A 338 1.01 -14.53 -14.08
N PHE A 339 1.36 -13.27 -13.78
CA PHE A 339 2.74 -12.81 -13.67
C PHE A 339 3.52 -13.54 -12.58
N VAL A 340 2.93 -13.75 -11.41
CA VAL A 340 3.57 -14.54 -10.35
C VAL A 340 3.84 -15.96 -10.82
N ILE A 341 2.87 -16.61 -11.49
CA ILE A 341 3.06 -17.97 -12.01
C ILE A 341 4.13 -17.98 -13.11
N ILE A 342 4.15 -16.99 -14.01
CA ILE A 342 5.16 -16.86 -15.06
C ILE A 342 6.55 -16.78 -14.43
N GLU A 343 6.76 -15.90 -13.45
CA GLU A 343 8.07 -15.73 -12.82
C GLU A 343 8.54 -16.97 -12.04
N GLU A 344 7.63 -17.66 -11.34
CA GLU A 344 7.96 -18.89 -10.60
C GLU A 344 8.23 -20.10 -11.52
N SER A 345 7.54 -20.17 -12.67
CA SER A 345 7.58 -21.36 -13.55
C SER A 345 8.37 -21.17 -14.84
N ASN A 346 8.72 -19.94 -15.21
CA ASN A 346 9.24 -19.54 -16.52
C ASN A 346 8.35 -20.02 -17.69
N SER A 347 7.03 -20.01 -17.51
CA SER A 347 6.07 -20.54 -18.49
C SER A 347 5.86 -19.59 -19.68
N LYS A 348 6.56 -19.87 -20.78
CA LYS A 348 6.41 -19.14 -22.05
C LYS A 348 5.00 -19.22 -22.65
N GLU A 349 4.31 -20.35 -22.46
CA GLU A 349 2.94 -20.52 -22.95
C GLU A 349 1.98 -19.56 -22.24
N LEU A 350 2.06 -19.49 -20.91
CA LEU A 350 1.23 -18.59 -20.11
C LEU A 350 1.56 -17.13 -20.44
N LEU A 351 2.85 -16.79 -20.55
CA LEU A 351 3.31 -15.47 -20.97
C LEU A 351 2.70 -15.03 -22.31
N ASN A 352 2.78 -15.89 -23.34
CA ASN A 352 2.19 -15.60 -24.64
C ASN A 352 0.67 -15.37 -24.54
N ASN A 353 -0.04 -16.17 -23.75
CA ASN A 353 -1.48 -16.03 -23.55
C ASN A 353 -1.83 -14.71 -22.85
N VAL A 354 -1.08 -14.32 -21.82
CA VAL A 354 -1.25 -13.04 -21.10
C VAL A 354 -1.02 -11.87 -22.06
N VAL A 355 0.09 -11.89 -22.82
CA VAL A 355 0.41 -10.82 -23.76
C VAL A 355 -0.66 -10.64 -24.83
N VAL A 356 -1.17 -11.73 -25.41
CA VAL A 356 -2.26 -11.65 -26.41
C VAL A 356 -3.51 -10.99 -25.80
N ARG A 357 -3.86 -11.32 -24.56
CA ARG A 357 -5.01 -10.72 -23.86
C ARG A 357 -4.76 -9.26 -23.52
N MET A 358 -3.55 -8.89 -23.10
CA MET A 358 -3.17 -7.50 -22.85
C MET A 358 -3.27 -6.65 -24.11
N LYS A 359 -2.72 -7.11 -25.25
CA LYS A 359 -2.83 -6.45 -26.56
C LYS A 359 -4.28 -6.25 -26.99
N LEU A 360 -5.14 -7.25 -26.75
CA LEU A 360 -6.56 -7.15 -27.07
C LEU A 360 -7.26 -6.06 -26.24
N LEU A 361 -7.02 -6.04 -24.92
CA LEU A 361 -7.62 -5.07 -24.01
C LEU A 361 -7.12 -3.64 -24.29
N GLU A 362 -5.82 -3.47 -24.56
CA GLU A 362 -5.26 -2.19 -25.00
C GLU A 362 -5.93 -1.70 -26.28
N SER A 363 -6.04 -2.56 -27.30
CA SER A 363 -6.65 -2.18 -28.58
C SER A 363 -8.11 -1.75 -28.40
N MET A 364 -8.83 -2.39 -27.48
CA MET A 364 -10.20 -2.01 -27.13
C MET A 364 -10.24 -0.63 -26.44
N ALA A 365 -9.37 -0.36 -25.48
CA ALA A 365 -9.30 0.93 -24.79
C ALA A 365 -8.91 2.07 -25.74
N VAL A 366 -7.92 1.85 -26.61
CA VAL A 366 -7.46 2.83 -27.60
C VAL A 366 -8.52 3.12 -28.66
N LYS A 367 -9.23 2.10 -29.14
CA LYS A 367 -10.36 2.31 -30.06
C LYS A 367 -11.46 3.18 -29.44
N LYS A 368 -11.75 3.01 -28.14
CA LYS A 368 -12.71 3.89 -27.44
C LYS A 368 -12.23 5.35 -27.47
N LEU A 369 -10.96 5.60 -27.15
CA LEU A 369 -10.38 6.95 -27.20
C LEU A 369 -10.47 7.59 -28.59
N GLN A 370 -10.06 6.86 -29.63
CA GLN A 370 -10.05 7.35 -31.03
C GLN A 370 -11.45 7.71 -31.56
N ILE A 371 -12.50 7.05 -31.07
CA ILE A 371 -13.89 7.33 -31.47
C ILE A 371 -14.40 8.61 -30.80
N ILE A 372 -13.98 8.88 -29.56
CA ILE A 372 -14.58 9.89 -28.71
C ILE A 372 -13.94 11.26 -28.92
N ASP A 373 -12.61 11.31 -29.07
CA ASP A 373 -11.91 12.56 -29.34
C ASP A 373 -10.69 12.37 -30.26
N LYS A 374 -10.83 12.86 -31.49
CA LYS A 374 -9.77 12.81 -32.51
C LYS A 374 -8.66 13.84 -32.30
N SER A 375 -8.81 14.76 -31.33
CA SER A 375 -7.83 15.82 -31.07
C SER A 375 -6.72 15.40 -30.09
N GLN A 376 -6.92 14.32 -29.32
CA GLN A 376 -5.98 13.81 -28.31
C GLN A 376 -4.98 12.77 -28.87
N ILE A 377 -4.47 13.01 -30.08
CA ILE A 377 -3.58 12.08 -30.78
C ILE A 377 -2.32 11.80 -29.97
N GLU A 378 -1.74 12.83 -29.35
CA GLU A 378 -0.50 12.72 -28.56
C GLU A 378 -0.69 11.85 -27.31
N LEU A 379 -1.81 12.02 -26.60
CA LEU A 379 -2.13 11.21 -25.42
C LEU A 379 -2.33 9.73 -25.80
N ILE A 380 -3.09 9.47 -26.88
CA ILE A 380 -3.31 8.11 -27.38
C ILE A 380 -1.98 7.45 -27.78
N GLN A 381 -1.11 8.17 -28.49
CA GLN A 381 0.20 7.67 -28.89
C GLN A 381 1.10 7.39 -27.68
N SER A 382 1.11 8.28 -26.69
CA SER A 382 1.85 8.10 -25.43
C SER A 382 1.39 6.85 -24.67
N MET A 383 0.08 6.63 -24.59
CA MET A 383 -0.51 5.45 -23.93
C MET A 383 -0.19 4.15 -24.65
N SER A 384 -0.41 4.08 -25.97
CA SER A 384 -0.06 2.89 -26.76
C SER A 384 1.43 2.59 -26.66
N SER A 385 2.29 3.61 -26.76
CA SER A 385 3.75 3.43 -26.61
C SER A 385 4.13 2.89 -25.23
N SER A 386 3.46 3.34 -24.17
CA SER A 386 3.70 2.85 -22.81
C SER A 386 3.27 1.38 -22.64
N VAL A 387 2.18 0.97 -23.29
CA VAL A 387 1.73 -0.43 -23.25
C VAL A 387 2.62 -1.33 -24.12
N ASP A 388 3.04 -0.86 -25.29
CA ASP A 388 3.99 -1.58 -26.15
C ASP A 388 5.31 -1.80 -25.41
N GLU A 389 5.81 -0.80 -24.70
CA GLU A 389 7.00 -0.92 -23.85
C GLU A 389 6.79 -1.90 -22.68
N LEU A 390 5.65 -1.83 -21.99
CA LEU A 390 5.28 -2.79 -20.95
C LEU A 390 5.33 -4.23 -21.48
N ILE A 391 4.70 -4.47 -22.63
CA ILE A 391 4.65 -5.77 -23.28
C ILE A 391 6.04 -6.21 -23.71
N TYR A 392 6.81 -5.32 -24.33
CA TYR A 392 8.16 -5.62 -24.79
C TYR A 392 9.04 -6.06 -23.62
N ARG A 393 9.01 -5.33 -22.51
CA ARG A 393 9.77 -5.69 -21.30
C ARG A 393 9.28 -7.01 -20.72
N ILE A 394 7.97 -7.23 -20.62
CA ILE A 394 7.40 -8.51 -20.18
C ILE A 394 7.85 -9.69 -21.06
N GLU A 395 7.91 -9.53 -22.39
CA GLU A 395 8.33 -10.61 -23.30
C GLU A 395 9.84 -10.94 -23.21
N ASN A 396 10.67 -10.00 -22.75
CA ASN A 396 12.14 -10.11 -22.81
C ASN A 396 12.82 -10.20 -21.45
N GLU A 397 12.17 -9.79 -20.36
CA GLU A 397 12.76 -9.72 -19.02
C GLU A 397 12.20 -10.76 -18.02
N ILE A 398 11.04 -11.37 -18.27
CA ILE A 398 10.39 -12.34 -17.35
C ILE A 398 10.06 -13.71 -17.94
#